data_AF-A0A1G9Z7Z5-F1
#
_entry.id   AF-A0A1G9Z7Z5-F1
#
_cell.length_a   1.000
_cell.length_b   1.000
_cell.length_c   1.000
_cell.angle_alpha   90.00
_cell.angle_beta   90.00
_cell.angle_gamma   90.00
#
_symmetry.space_group_name_H-M   'P 1'
#
loop_
_entity.id
_entity.type
_entity.pdbx_description
1 polymer ?
#
loop_
_entity_poly.entity_id
_entity_poly.type
_entity_poly.pdbx_seq_one_letter_code
_entity_poly.pdbx_strand_id
1 'polypeptide(L)'
;MPRIITAVTQEVPEVLDVVSLALARDTTATYAPTADDAAVAVFTEFSDRRPSLEIVRPILVADARELRRVLQVDFPPDWEPPYVVNQFLVPWEERCDVFTQVPVDVAVMFQGLAVSEGSILPVPNPWWWRITDAGRWTPTRAAREQWWRATTGRPFEGHGAHR
;
A
#
# COMPACT_ATOMS: atom_id res chain seq x y z
N MET A 1 13.90 -1.87 13.13
CA MET A 1 13.92 -2.39 11.75
C MET A 1 12.50 -2.35 11.24
N PRO A 2 12.16 -1.73 10.09
CA PRO A 2 10.78 -1.60 9.62
C PRO A 2 10.18 -2.95 9.25
N ARG A 3 8.85 -3.04 9.23
CA ARG A 3 8.11 -4.13 8.58
C ARG A 3 8.28 -4.00 7.08
N ILE A 4 8.69 -5.07 6.43
CA ILE A 4 8.85 -5.11 4.97
C ILE A 4 7.69 -5.92 4.42
N ILE A 5 6.84 -5.25 3.64
CA ILE A 5 5.74 -5.90 2.95
C ILE A 5 6.01 -5.75 1.45
N THR A 6 5.91 -6.85 0.72
CA THR A 6 6.21 -6.89 -0.72
C THR A 6 4.93 -7.15 -1.50
N ALA A 7 4.52 -6.23 -2.36
CA ALA A 7 3.50 -6.50 -3.36
C ALA A 7 4.17 -7.09 -4.60
N VAL A 8 3.65 -8.21 -5.08
CA VAL A 8 4.01 -8.80 -6.38
C VAL A 8 2.76 -8.72 -7.26
N THR A 9 2.90 -8.11 -8.43
CA THR A 9 1.78 -7.76 -9.31
C THR A 9 2.08 -8.16 -10.75
N GLN A 10 1.04 -8.35 -11.56
CA GLN A 10 1.12 -8.66 -12.99
C GLN A 10 1.04 -7.40 -13.87
N GLU A 11 0.59 -6.28 -13.30
CA GLU A 11 0.56 -4.97 -13.93
C GLU A 11 1.56 -4.04 -13.24
N VAL A 12 2.15 -3.10 -13.98
CA VAL A 12 3.07 -2.10 -13.40
C VAL A 12 2.24 -0.97 -12.79
N PRO A 13 2.21 -0.80 -11.46
CA PRO A 13 1.52 0.32 -10.87
C PRO A 13 2.33 1.61 -11.11
N GLU A 14 1.67 2.68 -11.53
CA GLU A 14 2.29 4.00 -11.58
C GLU A 14 2.63 4.45 -10.16
N VAL A 15 3.77 5.11 -9.97
CA VAL A 15 4.21 5.57 -8.64
C VAL A 15 3.14 6.45 -7.98
N LEU A 16 2.47 7.29 -8.77
CA LEU A 16 1.40 8.16 -8.28
C LEU A 16 0.16 7.39 -7.85
N ASP A 17 -0.15 6.23 -8.45
CA ASP A 17 -1.27 5.40 -8.01
C ASP A 17 -0.98 4.84 -6.62
N VAL A 18 0.22 4.30 -6.42
CA VAL A 18 0.66 3.75 -5.13
C VAL A 18 0.69 4.83 -4.04
N VAL A 19 1.24 6.00 -4.34
CA VAL A 19 1.24 7.14 -3.40
C VAL A 19 -0.18 7.59 -3.09
N SER A 20 -1.08 7.64 -4.08
CA SER A 20 -2.47 8.02 -3.87
C SER A 20 -3.20 7.06 -2.94
N LEU A 21 -2.90 5.76 -3.00
CA LEU A 21 -3.42 4.77 -2.04
C LEU A 21 -2.93 5.06 -0.62
N ALA A 22 -1.66 5.42 -0.44
CA ALA A 22 -1.14 5.83 0.86
C ALA A 22 -1.81 7.11 1.39
N LEU A 23 -1.98 8.13 0.54
CA LEU A 23 -2.66 9.39 0.92
C LEU A 23 -4.15 9.19 1.20
N ALA A 24 -4.79 8.18 0.61
CA ALA A 24 -6.15 7.82 0.96
C ALA A 24 -6.25 7.22 2.37
N ARG A 25 -5.21 6.51 2.83
CA ARG A 25 -5.09 5.96 4.18
C ARG A 25 -4.84 7.03 5.24
N ASP A 26 -4.21 8.15 4.88
CA ASP A 26 -4.04 9.31 5.75
C ASP A 26 -4.03 10.60 4.91
N THR A 27 -5.11 11.38 4.96
CA THR A 27 -5.23 12.61 4.17
C THR A 27 -4.38 13.76 4.70
N THR A 28 -3.79 13.62 5.89
CA THR A 28 -2.82 14.57 6.44
C THR A 28 -1.40 14.27 5.97
N ALA A 29 -1.19 13.11 5.36
CA ALA A 29 0.13 12.69 4.92
C ALA A 29 0.62 13.55 3.75
N THR A 30 1.94 13.72 3.72
CA THR A 30 2.69 14.33 2.63
C THR A 30 3.68 13.31 2.09
N TYR A 31 4.22 13.55 0.89
CA TYR A 31 5.22 12.66 0.32
C TYR A 31 6.34 13.45 -0.35
N ALA A 32 7.52 12.85 -0.38
CA ALA A 32 8.69 13.36 -1.09
C ALA A 32 9.54 12.18 -1.62
N PRO A 33 10.22 12.34 -2.77
CA PRO A 33 11.23 11.36 -3.19
C PRO A 33 12.37 11.29 -2.17
N THR A 34 12.98 10.12 -2.02
CA THR A 34 14.21 9.97 -1.24
C THR A 34 15.38 10.70 -1.92
N ALA A 35 16.44 11.00 -1.17
CA ALA A 35 17.58 11.76 -1.68
C ALA A 35 18.32 11.08 -2.85
N ASP A 36 18.25 9.76 -2.91
CA ASP A 36 18.80 8.91 -3.98
C ASP A 36 17.79 8.59 -5.09
N ASP A 37 16.56 9.12 -4.99
CA ASP A 37 15.43 8.84 -5.88
C ASP A 37 15.09 7.34 -6.01
N ALA A 38 15.51 6.50 -5.05
CA ALA A 38 15.23 5.06 -5.06
C ALA A 38 13.84 4.71 -4.51
N ALA A 39 13.20 5.63 -3.79
CA ALA A 39 11.91 5.43 -3.15
C ALA A 39 11.12 6.74 -3.04
N VAL A 40 9.84 6.62 -2.67
CA VAL A 40 9.01 7.73 -2.20
C VAL A 40 8.75 7.56 -0.71
N ALA A 41 9.10 8.56 0.07
CA ALA A 41 8.87 8.64 1.50
C ALA A 41 7.54 9.35 1.78
N VAL A 42 6.69 8.74 2.60
CA VAL A 42 5.41 9.29 3.07
C VAL A 42 5.55 9.68 4.53
N PHE A 43 5.19 10.92 4.85
CA PHE A 43 5.28 11.52 6.18
C PHE A 43 3.90 11.89 6.68
N THR A 44 3.66 11.74 7.97
CA THR A 44 2.38 12.07 8.63
C THR A 44 2.57 13.19 9.65
N GLU A 45 1.48 13.78 10.15
CA GLU A 45 1.55 14.88 11.13
C GLU A 45 2.34 14.52 12.41
N PHE A 46 2.38 13.23 12.78
CA PHE A 46 3.08 12.80 14.00
C PHE A 46 4.57 12.52 13.79
N SER A 47 5.08 12.55 12.54
CA SER A 47 6.50 12.34 12.25
C SER A 47 6.91 13.00 10.93
N ASP A 48 7.62 14.12 11.04
CA ASP A 48 8.24 14.86 9.93
C ASP A 48 9.70 14.42 9.68
N ARG A 49 10.38 13.87 10.69
CA ARG A 49 11.80 13.47 10.61
C ARG A 49 12.03 12.05 10.11
N ARG A 50 11.02 11.18 10.20
CA ARG A 50 11.10 9.79 9.76
C ARG A 50 9.84 9.45 8.97
N PRO A 51 9.99 8.79 7.81
CA PRO A 51 8.83 8.39 7.02
C PRO A 51 7.98 7.38 7.79
N SER A 52 6.67 7.54 7.68
CA SER A 52 5.66 6.59 8.18
C SER A 52 5.43 5.45 7.20
N LEU A 53 5.87 5.60 5.96
CA LEU A 53 5.94 4.57 4.93
C LEU A 53 7.02 4.98 3.91
N GLU A 54 7.88 4.05 3.49
CA GLU A 54 8.69 4.21 2.29
C GLU A 54 8.22 3.22 1.21
N ILE A 55 7.98 3.73 0.01
CA ILE A 55 7.57 2.97 -1.17
C ILE A 55 8.78 2.88 -2.10
N VAL A 56 9.45 1.73 -2.11
CA VAL A 56 10.64 1.49 -2.94
C VAL A 56 10.22 1.37 -4.40
N ARG A 57 10.97 1.98 -5.32
CA ARG A 57 10.66 1.85 -6.75
C ARG A 57 10.54 0.38 -7.17
N PRO A 58 9.56 0.05 -8.02
CA PRO A 58 9.33 -1.34 -8.39
C PRO A 58 10.49 -1.88 -9.22
N ILE A 59 10.78 -3.17 -9.05
CA ILE A 59 11.71 -3.92 -9.88
C ILE A 59 10.97 -5.00 -10.66
N LEU A 60 11.51 -5.36 -11.83
CA LEU A 60 10.98 -6.44 -12.64
C LEU A 60 11.80 -7.71 -12.39
N VAL A 61 11.11 -8.81 -12.12
CA VAL A 61 11.73 -10.13 -11.95
C VAL A 61 11.18 -11.06 -13.02
N ALA A 62 12.06 -11.74 -13.74
CA ALA A 62 11.67 -12.68 -14.80
C ALA A 62 11.61 -14.14 -14.32
N ASP A 63 12.23 -14.47 -13.20
CA ASP A 63 12.28 -15.83 -12.66
C ASP A 63 11.45 -15.98 -11.39
N ALA A 64 10.34 -16.72 -11.50
CA ALA A 64 9.47 -17.06 -10.38
C ALA A 64 10.20 -17.85 -9.27
N ARG A 65 11.26 -18.61 -9.61
CA ARG A 65 12.03 -19.40 -8.63
C ARG A 65 12.78 -18.50 -7.67
N GLU A 66 13.34 -17.39 -8.17
CA GLU A 66 13.98 -16.39 -7.32
C GLU A 66 12.98 -15.72 -6.39
N LEU A 67 11.77 -15.41 -6.88
CA LEU A 67 10.70 -14.86 -6.03
C LEU A 67 10.29 -15.85 -4.94
N ARG A 68 10.06 -17.12 -5.27
CA ARG A 68 9.71 -18.16 -4.29
C ARG A 68 10.83 -18.34 -3.25
N ARG A 69 12.09 -18.30 -3.69
CA ARG A 69 13.26 -18.41 -2.79
C ARG A 69 13.33 -17.26 -1.79
N VAL A 70 13.08 -16.03 -2.25
CA VAL A 70 13.18 -14.81 -1.43
C VAL A 70 11.95 -14.60 -0.56
N LEU A 71 10.76 -14.74 -1.15
CA LEU A 71 9.47 -14.43 -0.52
C LEU A 71 8.85 -15.63 0.20
N GLN A 72 9.38 -16.84 0.00
CA GLN A 72 8.96 -18.08 0.67
C GLN A 72 7.47 -18.42 0.53
N VAL A 73 6.84 -17.95 -0.56
CA VAL A 73 5.44 -18.26 -0.90
C VAL A 73 5.35 -18.78 -2.32
N ASP A 74 4.32 -19.58 -2.59
CA ASP A 74 3.95 -19.95 -3.94
C ASP A 74 3.13 -18.86 -4.62
N PHE A 75 3.33 -18.73 -5.93
CA PHE A 75 2.60 -17.79 -6.79
C PHE A 75 1.59 -18.53 -7.65
N PRO A 76 0.49 -17.86 -8.07
CA PRO A 76 -0.46 -18.43 -9.01
C PRO A 76 0.25 -19.02 -10.24
N PRO A 77 -0.08 -20.25 -10.66
CA PRO A 77 0.63 -20.94 -11.73
C PRO A 77 0.37 -20.33 -13.11
N ASP A 78 -0.68 -19.53 -13.25
CA ASP A 78 -1.10 -18.81 -14.44
C ASP A 78 -0.44 -17.43 -14.60
N TRP A 79 0.34 -16.98 -13.61
CA TRP A 79 1.10 -15.74 -13.74
C TRP A 79 2.33 -15.89 -14.63
N GLU A 80 2.48 -14.94 -15.55
CA GLU A 80 3.61 -14.89 -16.47
C GLU A 80 4.59 -13.79 -16.06
N PRO A 81 5.90 -13.97 -16.33
CA PRO A 81 6.87 -12.89 -16.18
C PRO A 81 6.66 -11.79 -17.25
N PRO A 82 7.05 -10.53 -16.97
CA PRO A 82 7.76 -10.09 -15.77
C PRO A 82 6.83 -9.88 -14.56
N TYR A 83 7.29 -10.33 -13.40
CA TYR A 83 6.66 -10.03 -12.11
C TYR A 83 7.11 -8.65 -11.65
N VAL A 84 6.15 -7.79 -11.31
CA VAL A 84 6.45 -6.46 -10.79
C VAL A 84 6.48 -6.52 -9.27
N VAL A 85 7.64 -6.23 -8.69
CA VAL A 85 7.88 -6.34 -7.24
C VAL A 85 8.06 -4.95 -6.66
N ASN A 86 7.17 -4.57 -5.74
CA ASN A 86 7.20 -3.29 -5.05
C ASN A 86 7.30 -3.53 -3.53
N GLN A 87 8.33 -2.97 -2.89
CA GLN A 87 8.56 -3.11 -1.46
C GLN A 87 8.09 -1.88 -0.69
N PHE A 88 7.50 -2.13 0.46
CA PHE A 88 6.95 -1.13 1.35
C PHE A 88 7.56 -1.30 2.73
N LEU A 89 8.24 -0.25 3.21
CA LEU A 89 8.89 -0.23 4.51
C LEU A 89 7.99 0.56 5.47
N VAL A 90 7.36 -0.14 6.41
CA VAL A 90 6.44 0.45 7.38
C VAL A 90 7.07 0.36 8.78
N PRO A 91 7.33 1.48 9.48
CA PRO A 91 7.81 1.46 10.86
C PRO A 91 6.86 0.69 11.81
N TRP A 92 7.33 0.19 12.95
CA TRP A 92 6.54 -0.65 13.88
C TRP A 92 5.60 0.14 14.79
N GLU A 93 5.68 1.46 14.75
CA GLU A 93 4.82 2.37 15.49
C GLU A 93 3.35 2.12 15.13
N GLU A 94 2.49 1.94 16.13
CA GLU A 94 1.07 1.60 15.96
C GLU A 94 0.32 2.58 15.02
N ARG A 95 0.70 3.87 15.06
CA ARG A 95 0.12 4.89 14.17
C ARG A 95 0.46 4.68 12.69
N CYS A 96 1.53 3.96 12.39
CA CYS A 96 1.92 3.58 11.03
C CYS A 96 1.19 2.31 10.55
N ASP A 97 0.47 1.60 11.42
CA ASP A 97 -0.23 0.35 11.06
C ASP A 97 -1.23 0.55 9.91
N VAL A 98 -1.79 1.75 9.78
CA VAL A 98 -2.71 2.11 8.68
C VAL A 98 -2.08 1.88 7.30
N PHE A 99 -0.74 2.03 7.19
CA PHE A 99 -0.01 1.87 5.94
C PHE A 99 0.36 0.41 5.62
N THR A 100 0.24 -0.52 6.56
CA THR A 100 0.49 -1.95 6.31
C THR A 100 -0.47 -2.55 5.29
N GLN A 101 -1.59 -1.88 5.04
CA GLN A 101 -2.61 -2.30 4.08
C GLN A 101 -2.42 -1.70 2.68
N VAL A 102 -1.56 -0.69 2.50
CA VAL A 102 -1.24 -0.13 1.17
C VAL A 102 -0.71 -1.20 0.20
N PRO A 103 0.25 -2.08 0.59
CA PRO A 103 0.73 -3.15 -0.29
C PRO A 103 -0.36 -4.14 -0.66
N VAL A 104 -1.32 -4.39 0.25
CA VAL A 104 -2.47 -5.26 0.00
C VAL A 104 -3.42 -4.63 -1.02
N ASP A 105 -3.66 -3.31 -0.89
CA ASP A 105 -4.48 -2.57 -1.85
C ASP A 105 -3.83 -2.58 -3.25
N VAL A 106 -2.53 -2.30 -3.32
CA VAL A 106 -1.76 -2.36 -4.57
C VAL A 106 -1.85 -3.76 -5.17
N ALA A 107 -1.60 -4.79 -4.38
CA ALA A 107 -1.72 -6.17 -4.83
C ALA A 107 -3.12 -6.44 -5.43
N VAL A 108 -4.20 -6.14 -4.72
CA VAL A 108 -5.55 -6.42 -5.23
C VAL A 108 -5.88 -5.61 -6.48
N MET A 109 -5.53 -4.32 -6.53
CA MET A 109 -5.86 -3.44 -7.66
C MET A 109 -5.07 -3.76 -8.93
N PHE A 110 -3.87 -4.33 -8.81
CA PHE A 110 -2.96 -4.64 -9.91
C PHE A 110 -2.75 -6.15 -10.10
N GLN A 111 -3.81 -6.93 -9.82
CA GLN A 111 -3.89 -8.38 -10.05
C GLN A 111 -2.73 -9.16 -9.42
N GLY A 112 -2.48 -8.89 -8.15
CA GLY A 112 -1.30 -9.27 -7.40
C GLY A 112 -1.60 -9.93 -6.05
N LEU A 113 -0.53 -10.12 -5.28
CA LEU A 113 -0.57 -10.58 -3.89
C LEU A 113 0.44 -9.78 -3.06
N ALA A 114 0.13 -9.58 -1.78
CA ALA A 114 1.05 -8.97 -0.83
C ALA A 114 1.63 -10.05 0.08
N VAL A 115 2.95 -9.99 0.31
CA VAL A 115 3.70 -10.95 1.13
C VAL A 115 4.38 -10.22 2.26
N SER A 116 4.34 -10.79 3.46
CA SER A 116 5.16 -10.40 4.59
C SER A 116 5.61 -11.64 5.33
N GLU A 117 6.88 -11.72 5.70
CA GLU A 117 7.42 -12.79 6.56
C GLU A 117 7.05 -14.22 6.08
N GLY A 118 7.20 -14.47 4.78
CA GLY A 118 6.91 -15.80 4.19
C GLY A 118 5.43 -16.14 4.08
N SER A 119 4.53 -15.18 4.28
CA SER A 119 3.09 -15.40 4.27
C SER A 119 2.38 -14.42 3.33
N ILE A 120 1.40 -14.92 2.58
CA ILE A 120 0.48 -14.08 1.81
C ILE A 120 -0.45 -13.37 2.80
N LEU A 121 -0.48 -12.04 2.73
CA LEU A 121 -1.34 -11.22 3.57
C LEU A 121 -2.80 -11.35 3.10
N PRO A 122 -3.75 -11.54 4.03
CA PRO A 122 -5.16 -11.64 3.67
C PRO A 122 -5.70 -10.28 3.22
N VAL A 123 -6.57 -10.31 2.22
CA VAL A 123 -7.37 -9.15 1.83
C VAL A 123 -8.47 -8.95 2.90
N PRO A 124 -8.63 -7.74 3.46
CA PRO A 124 -9.70 -7.45 4.42
C PRO A 124 -11.08 -7.80 3.85
N ASN A 125 -11.97 -8.36 4.68
CA ASN A 125 -13.36 -8.63 4.32
C ASN A 125 -14.31 -8.02 5.37
N PRO A 126 -15.14 -7.01 5.01
CA PRO A 126 -15.25 -6.41 3.68
C PRO A 126 -13.99 -5.64 3.30
N TRP A 127 -13.67 -5.63 2.01
CA TRP A 127 -12.54 -4.84 1.52
C TRP A 127 -12.89 -3.35 1.53
N TRP A 128 -11.89 -2.52 1.83
CA TRP A 128 -12.09 -1.09 2.11
C TRP A 128 -12.35 -0.22 0.89
N TRP A 129 -12.23 -0.79 -0.30
CA TRP A 129 -12.34 -0.11 -1.58
C TRP A 129 -13.54 -0.59 -2.37
N ARG A 130 -14.07 0.30 -3.20
CA ARG A 130 -15.10 -0.01 -4.19
C ARG A 130 -14.77 0.69 -5.51
N ILE A 131 -15.20 0.09 -6.61
CA ILE A 131 -15.17 0.72 -7.93
C ILE A 131 -16.42 1.59 -8.07
N THR A 132 -16.25 2.84 -8.50
CA THR A 132 -17.35 3.74 -8.91
C THR A 132 -17.85 3.40 -10.31
N ASP A 133 -19.03 3.91 -10.68
CA ASP A 133 -19.57 3.75 -12.05
C ASP A 133 -18.62 4.30 -13.13
N ALA A 134 -17.74 5.24 -12.77
CA ALA A 134 -16.69 5.78 -13.63
C ALA A 134 -15.40 4.93 -13.67
N GLY A 135 -15.40 3.73 -13.10
CA GLY A 135 -14.25 2.83 -13.07
C GLY A 135 -13.14 3.23 -12.08
N ARG A 136 -13.37 4.22 -11.21
CA ARG A 136 -12.36 4.68 -10.24
C ARG A 136 -12.50 3.99 -8.90
N TRP A 137 -11.38 3.56 -8.33
CA TRP A 137 -11.31 3.09 -6.95
C TRP A 137 -11.53 4.24 -5.97
N THR A 138 -12.42 4.03 -5.01
CA THR A 138 -12.67 4.96 -3.90
C THR A 138 -12.77 4.17 -2.60
N PRO A 139 -12.24 4.71 -1.49
CA PRO A 139 -12.46 4.11 -0.19
C PRO A 139 -13.95 4.18 0.17
N THR A 140 -14.41 3.17 0.90
CA THR A 140 -15.75 3.17 1.49
C THR A 140 -15.87 4.25 2.57
N ARG A 141 -17.10 4.56 2.99
CA ARG A 141 -17.31 5.50 4.11
C ARG A 141 -16.71 4.96 5.42
N ALA A 142 -16.94 3.67 5.71
CA ALA A 142 -16.40 3.01 6.89
C ALA A 142 -14.86 3.05 6.92
N ALA A 143 -14.21 2.82 5.77
CA ALA A 143 -12.76 2.96 5.63
C ALA A 143 -12.28 4.37 6.02
N ARG A 144 -12.86 5.41 5.41
CA ARG A 144 -12.49 6.80 5.69
C ARG A 144 -12.66 7.16 7.16
N GLU A 145 -13.76 6.74 7.79
CA GLU A 145 -14.02 6.97 9.22
C GLU A 145 -12.99 6.26 10.11
N GLN A 146 -12.64 5.01 9.81
CA GLN A 146 -11.67 4.24 10.57
C GLN A 146 -10.26 4.84 10.45
N TRP A 147 -9.82 5.13 9.22
CA TRP A 147 -8.48 5.64 8.96
C TRP A 147 -8.26 7.03 9.57
N TRP A 148 -9.28 7.90 9.50
CA TRP A 148 -9.23 9.21 10.15
C TRP A 148 -9.05 9.11 11.66
N ARG A 149 -9.80 8.22 12.31
CA ARG A 149 -9.66 8.00 13.77
C ARG A 149 -8.28 7.46 14.12
N ALA A 150 -7.75 6.53 13.33
CA ALA A 150 -6.44 5.92 13.57
C ALA A 150 -5.28 6.94 13.43
N THR A 151 -5.41 7.88 12.50
CA THR A 151 -4.33 8.84 12.16
C THR A 151 -4.39 10.11 13.00
N THR A 152 -5.60 10.66 13.22
CA THR A 152 -5.78 11.94 13.92
C THR A 152 -6.18 11.81 15.38
N GLY A 153 -6.73 10.65 15.79
CA GLY A 153 -7.37 10.48 17.10
C GLY A 153 -8.68 11.27 17.28
N ARG A 154 -9.22 11.87 16.21
CA ARG A 154 -10.42 12.75 16.25
C ARG A 154 -11.66 12.06 15.66
N PRO A 155 -12.88 12.53 15.99
CA PRO A 155 -14.09 12.13 15.28
C PRO A 155 -14.00 12.47 13.79
N PHE A 156 -14.58 11.63 12.93
CA PHE A 156 -14.62 11.88 11.49
C PHE A 156 -15.55 13.04 11.18
N GLU A 157 -14.97 14.19 10.82
CA GLU A 157 -15.69 15.35 10.32
C GLU A 157 -15.95 15.14 8.83
N GLY A 158 -16.89 14.25 8.51
CA GLY A 158 -17.28 14.00 7.14
C GLY A 158 -17.68 15.32 6.48
N HIS A 159 -16.85 15.83 5.57
CA HIS A 159 -17.28 16.90 4.70
C HIS A 159 -18.49 16.36 3.94
N GLY A 160 -19.65 16.91 4.29
CA GLY A 160 -20.91 16.58 3.64
C GLY A 160 -20.71 16.70 2.15
N ALA A 161 -20.99 15.63 1.42
CA ALA A 161 -21.32 15.76 0.02
C ALA A 161 -22.58 16.64 -0.04
N HIS A 162 -22.37 17.93 -0.28
CA HIS A 162 -23.42 18.80 -0.73
C HIS A 162 -23.86 18.31 -2.12
N ARG A 163 -25.14 17.91 -2.16
CA ARG A 163 -26.03 17.68 -3.32
C ARG A 163 -25.86 16.38 -4.09
#